data_AF-A0A8J3MFP2-F1
#
_entry.id   AF-A0A8J3MFP2-F1
#
_cell.length_a   1.000
_cell.length_b   1.000
_cell.length_c   1.000
_cell.angle_alpha   90.00
_cell.angle_beta   90.00
_cell.angle_gamma   90.00
#
_symmetry.space_group_name_H-M   'P 1'
#
loop_
_entity.id
_entity.type
_entity.pdbx_description
1 polymer ?
#
loop_
_entity_poly.entity_id
_entity_poly.type
_entity_poly.pdbx_seq_one_letter_code
_entity_poly.pdbx_strand_id
1 'polypeptide(L)'
;MRRPATLTAIIVGLAVLATGCGSKPAATPGAAATASTELSPAPATPVAASPTTGGTGTGSGSGCAMTGTVSGGEGASLQVMKAWLKCDTTALHTLMQNDAYQQLHAIGTPNIDTHWTFVYCDGAMGSSYCTYRNKLGSDIVIRLSNSATDHPVTEFKLDLTVFHKDAEKYAREFLDAFVNHNKPRMVALASQPIVDSIVVDAPPAGYDLTLSPDPHWVYNAQFTATGEYWVVTVHGTLGKAHAITAFGNAG
;
A
#
# COMPACT_ATOMS: atom_id res chain seq x y z
N MET A 1 0.35 49.71 -1.37
CA MET A 1 1.07 50.12 -2.60
C MET A 1 0.96 48.99 -3.60
N ARG A 2 0.19 49.23 -4.68
CA ARG A 2 -0.05 48.27 -5.77
C ARG A 2 1.10 48.34 -6.76
N ARG A 3 1.59 47.19 -7.23
CA ARG A 3 2.32 47.07 -8.51
C ARG A 3 1.54 46.13 -9.41
N PRO A 4 1.05 46.59 -10.58
CA PRO A 4 0.57 45.73 -11.66
C PRO A 4 1.71 45.43 -12.66
N ALA A 5 1.36 44.64 -13.68
CA ALA A 5 2.06 44.37 -14.95
C ALA A 5 2.72 42.96 -15.01
N THR A 6 2.65 42.18 -16.08
CA THR A 6 2.28 42.48 -17.47
C THR A 6 1.80 41.19 -18.14
N LEU A 7 0.72 41.28 -18.91
CA LEU A 7 0.20 40.23 -19.80
C LEU A 7 0.93 40.36 -21.15
N THR A 8 1.46 39.27 -21.70
CA THR A 8 1.91 39.21 -23.09
C THR A 8 1.34 37.96 -23.73
N ALA A 9 0.25 38.16 -24.47
CA ALA A 9 -0.23 37.25 -25.49
C ALA A 9 0.22 37.82 -26.84
N ILE A 10 0.65 36.98 -27.78
CA ILE A 10 0.43 37.16 -29.24
C ILE A 10 0.82 35.85 -29.97
N ILE A 11 -0.17 35.12 -30.52
CA ILE A 11 -0.61 34.96 -31.93
C ILE A 11 0.23 33.94 -32.74
N VAL A 12 -0.44 32.98 -33.39
CA VAL A 12 -0.48 32.72 -34.85
C VAL A 12 -0.79 31.25 -35.10
N GLY A 13 -1.98 31.01 -35.65
CA GLY A 13 -2.39 29.70 -36.13
C GLY A 13 -1.71 29.30 -37.42
N LEU A 14 -1.65 27.99 -37.65
CA LEU A 14 -1.48 27.41 -38.96
C LEU A 14 -2.44 26.22 -39.08
N ALA A 15 -3.43 26.37 -39.97
CA ALA A 15 -4.32 25.32 -40.41
C ALA A 15 -4.07 25.12 -41.91
N VAL A 16 -3.62 23.93 -42.34
CA VAL A 16 -3.90 23.36 -43.67
C VAL A 16 -3.91 21.83 -43.57
N LEU A 17 -4.91 21.27 -44.26
CA LEU A 17 -5.40 19.89 -44.36
C LEU A 17 -4.52 18.94 -45.19
N ALA A 18 -4.60 17.63 -44.93
CA ALA A 18 -4.66 16.54 -45.94
C ALA A 18 -4.76 15.15 -45.26
N THR A 19 -5.96 14.57 -45.17
CA THR A 19 -6.42 13.37 -45.90
C THR A 19 -5.48 12.15 -45.89
N GLY A 20 -5.82 11.18 -45.04
CA GLY A 20 -5.28 9.82 -45.07
C GLY A 20 -6.28 8.82 -44.49
N CYS A 21 -7.42 8.63 -45.16
CA CYS A 21 -8.35 7.52 -44.90
C CYS A 21 -7.68 6.20 -45.28
N GLY A 22 -7.09 5.51 -44.29
CA GLY A 22 -6.73 4.10 -44.38
C GLY A 22 -7.75 3.28 -43.60
N SER A 23 -8.73 2.71 -44.29
CA SER A 23 -9.69 1.75 -43.73
C SER A 23 -8.95 0.49 -43.28
N LYS A 24 -8.58 0.41 -42.01
CA LYS A 24 -8.10 -0.84 -41.39
C LYS A 24 -9.32 -1.76 -41.21
N PRO A 25 -9.32 -2.99 -41.74
CA PRO A 25 -10.41 -3.91 -41.52
C PRO A 25 -10.61 -4.14 -40.02
N ALA A 26 -11.85 -3.96 -39.57
CA ALA A 26 -12.28 -4.29 -38.22
C ALA A 26 -11.98 -5.77 -37.97
N ALA A 27 -11.07 -6.04 -37.03
CA ALA A 27 -10.89 -7.37 -36.51
C ALA A 27 -12.20 -7.77 -35.80
N THR A 28 -12.84 -8.82 -36.32
CA THR A 28 -13.93 -9.54 -35.68
C THR A 28 -13.56 -9.82 -34.22
N PRO A 29 -14.39 -9.44 -33.23
CA PRO A 29 -14.21 -9.90 -31.86
C PRO A 29 -14.29 -11.42 -31.85
N GLY A 30 -13.14 -12.08 -31.66
CA GLY A 30 -13.09 -13.50 -31.36
C GLY A 30 -13.87 -13.74 -30.07
N ALA A 31 -14.80 -14.69 -30.12
CA ALA A 31 -15.61 -15.12 -29.00
C ALA A 31 -14.75 -15.29 -27.74
N ALA A 32 -15.12 -14.58 -26.66
CA ALA A 32 -14.55 -14.78 -25.36
C ALA A 32 -14.74 -16.24 -24.94
N ALA A 33 -13.64 -16.96 -24.78
CA ALA A 33 -13.65 -18.29 -24.18
C ALA A 33 -14.18 -18.16 -22.76
N THR A 34 -15.37 -18.71 -22.53
CA THR A 34 -15.95 -18.86 -21.20
C THR A 34 -15.15 -19.96 -20.50
N ALA A 35 -14.18 -19.58 -19.67
CA ALA A 35 -13.53 -20.50 -18.75
C ALA A 35 -14.51 -20.75 -17.59
N SER A 36 -15.33 -21.79 -17.72
CA SER A 36 -16.08 -22.37 -16.60
C SER A 36 -15.08 -23.11 -15.70
N THR A 37 -14.61 -22.47 -14.64
CA THR A 37 -13.91 -23.16 -13.56
C THR A 37 -14.97 -23.85 -12.70
N GLU A 38 -15.21 -25.13 -12.97
CA GLU A 38 -15.97 -26.01 -12.09
C GLU A 38 -15.23 -26.17 -10.76
N LEU A 39 -15.85 -25.68 -9.70
CA LEU A 39 -15.44 -25.90 -8.32
C LEU A 39 -15.76 -27.36 -7.95
N SER A 40 -14.73 -28.15 -7.66
CA SER A 40 -14.89 -29.43 -6.97
C SER A 40 -14.79 -29.19 -5.45
N PRO A 41 -15.88 -29.32 -4.67
CA PRO A 41 -15.81 -29.21 -3.22
C PRO A 41 -15.18 -30.48 -2.63
N ALA A 42 -13.99 -30.34 -2.03
CA ALA A 42 -13.43 -31.37 -1.16
C ALA A 42 -14.20 -31.40 0.17
N PRO A 43 -14.63 -32.56 0.67
CA PRO A 43 -15.25 -32.67 1.99
C PRO A 43 -14.18 -32.49 3.08
N ALA A 44 -14.24 -31.39 3.82
CA ALA A 44 -13.48 -31.22 5.04
C ALA A 44 -14.19 -31.97 6.19
N THR A 45 -13.56 -33.02 6.69
CA THR A 45 -13.93 -33.65 7.96
C THR A 45 -13.70 -32.67 9.12
N PRO A 46 -14.68 -32.46 10.02
CA PRO A 46 -14.48 -31.64 11.21
C PRO A 46 -13.61 -32.40 12.23
N VAL A 47 -12.40 -31.89 12.48
CA VAL A 47 -11.62 -32.31 13.66
C VAL A 47 -12.12 -31.49 14.84
N ALA A 48 -12.86 -32.14 15.74
CA ALA A 48 -13.26 -31.58 17.01
C ALA A 48 -12.01 -31.34 17.88
N ALA A 49 -11.66 -30.07 18.10
CA ALA A 49 -10.64 -29.71 19.08
C ALA A 49 -11.27 -29.71 20.48
N SER A 50 -10.69 -30.50 21.38
CA SER A 50 -11.03 -30.53 22.80
C SER A 50 -10.78 -29.17 23.47
N PRO A 51 -11.67 -28.70 24.36
CA PRO A 51 -11.45 -27.48 25.11
C PRO A 51 -10.44 -27.72 26.23
N THR A 52 -9.23 -27.16 26.12
CA THR A 52 -8.28 -27.13 27.23
C THR A 52 -8.59 -25.91 28.11
N THR A 53 -9.16 -26.19 29.28
CA THR A 53 -9.42 -25.23 30.34
C THR A 53 -8.13 -24.90 31.10
N GLY A 54 -7.94 -23.63 31.46
CA GLY A 54 -7.22 -23.26 32.68
C GLY A 54 -5.76 -22.82 32.50
N GLY A 55 -5.58 -21.50 32.48
CA GLY A 55 -4.28 -20.85 32.64
C GLY A 55 -4.45 -19.38 32.98
N THR A 56 -4.98 -19.08 34.17
CA THR A 56 -4.92 -17.73 34.76
C THR A 56 -3.47 -17.42 35.13
N GLY A 57 -2.68 -17.03 34.13
CA GLY A 57 -1.40 -16.39 34.31
C GLY A 57 -1.63 -14.92 34.61
N THR A 58 -1.63 -14.54 35.89
CA THR A 58 -1.58 -13.15 36.33
C THR A 58 -0.17 -12.60 36.05
N GLY A 59 0.11 -12.32 34.78
CA GLY A 59 1.34 -11.66 34.34
C GLY A 59 1.28 -10.18 34.66
N SER A 60 1.78 -9.82 35.84
CA SER A 60 1.91 -8.43 36.29
C SER A 60 2.97 -7.69 35.45
N GLY A 61 2.55 -7.13 34.32
CA GLY A 61 2.66 -5.69 34.04
C GLY A 61 4.05 -5.03 33.94
N SER A 62 5.00 -5.62 33.23
CA SER A 62 6.14 -4.87 32.69
C SER A 62 6.44 -5.32 31.26
N GLY A 63 5.63 -4.92 30.27
CA GLY A 63 5.75 -5.64 28.99
C GLY A 63 5.28 -5.00 27.70
N CYS A 64 4.78 -3.76 27.70
CA CYS A 64 4.49 -3.11 26.43
C CYS A 64 4.58 -1.59 26.65
N ALA A 65 5.76 -1.07 26.38
CA ALA A 65 6.04 0.37 26.38
C ALA A 65 6.10 0.83 24.93
N MET A 66 5.01 0.66 24.18
CA MET A 66 4.86 1.41 22.94
C MET A 66 4.55 2.86 23.34
N THR A 67 5.47 3.77 23.06
CA THR A 67 5.20 5.21 23.17
C THR A 67 4.97 5.72 21.77
N GLY A 68 3.73 6.10 21.45
CA GLY A 68 3.38 6.59 20.13
C GLY A 68 2.13 7.45 20.17
N THR A 69 1.79 8.05 19.03
CA THR A 69 0.57 8.84 18.88
C THR A 69 -0.18 8.41 17.64
N VAL A 70 -1.48 8.63 17.64
CA VAL A 70 -2.33 8.46 16.46
C VAL A 70 -3.14 9.75 16.25
N SER A 71 -3.17 10.23 15.02
CA SER A 71 -3.92 11.43 14.62
C SER A 71 -4.93 11.12 13.52
N GLY A 72 -6.09 11.78 13.56
CA GLY A 72 -7.20 11.54 12.63
C GLY A 72 -7.94 10.21 12.83
N GLY A 73 -8.82 9.89 11.89
CA GLY A 73 -9.69 8.70 11.93
C GLY A 73 -10.79 8.80 12.98
N GLU A 74 -11.65 7.78 13.04
CA GLU A 74 -12.79 7.75 13.95
C GLU A 74 -13.21 6.31 14.32
N GLY A 75 -14.25 6.19 15.15
CA GLY A 75 -14.88 4.91 15.48
C GLY A 75 -13.93 3.85 16.05
N ALA A 76 -14.23 2.59 15.73
CA ALA A 76 -13.51 1.44 16.26
C ALA A 76 -12.04 1.38 15.80
N SER A 77 -11.72 1.83 14.58
CA SER A 77 -10.33 1.82 14.10
C SER A 77 -9.44 2.78 14.88
N LEU A 78 -9.94 3.97 15.24
CA LEU A 78 -9.18 4.89 16.10
C LEU A 78 -9.04 4.36 17.53
N GLN A 79 -10.10 3.74 18.06
CA GLN A 79 -10.09 3.18 19.40
C GLN A 79 -9.08 2.02 19.52
N VAL A 80 -9.02 1.11 18.54
CA VAL A 80 -8.04 0.01 18.54
C VAL A 80 -6.61 0.54 18.40
N MET A 81 -6.36 1.57 17.58
CA MET A 81 -5.05 2.21 17.48
C MET A 81 -4.61 2.83 18.80
N LYS A 82 -5.50 3.55 19.49
CA LYS A 82 -5.22 4.13 20.82
C LYS A 82 -4.96 3.06 21.86
N ALA A 83 -5.72 1.97 21.85
CA ALA A 83 -5.55 0.85 22.77
C ALA A 83 -4.23 0.12 22.51
N TRP A 84 -3.88 -0.14 21.25
CA TRP A 84 -2.63 -0.78 20.86
C TRP A 84 -1.41 0.05 21.28
N LEU A 85 -1.41 1.35 20.99
CA LEU A 85 -0.32 2.26 21.39
C LEU A 85 -0.21 2.45 22.90
N LYS A 86 -1.27 2.19 23.68
CA LYS A 86 -1.22 2.21 25.16
C LYS A 86 -1.05 0.83 25.76
N CYS A 87 -1.00 -0.21 24.93
CA CYS A 87 -1.00 -1.60 25.33
C CYS A 87 -2.17 -1.98 26.26
N ASP A 88 -3.34 -1.39 26.02
CA ASP A 88 -4.58 -1.65 26.75
C ASP A 88 -5.25 -2.91 26.21
N THR A 89 -4.82 -4.07 26.74
CA THR A 89 -5.30 -5.39 26.31
C THR A 89 -6.80 -5.57 26.52
N THR A 90 -7.37 -4.98 27.58
CA THR A 90 -8.81 -5.03 27.87
C THR A 90 -9.61 -4.32 26.77
N ALA A 91 -9.19 -3.12 26.37
CA ALA A 91 -9.82 -2.40 25.28
C ALA A 91 -9.66 -3.14 23.93
N LEU A 92 -8.46 -3.70 23.67
CA LEU A 92 -8.24 -4.50 22.46
C LEU A 92 -9.17 -5.72 22.39
N HIS A 93 -9.34 -6.47 23.48
CA HIS A 93 -10.27 -7.60 23.52
C HIS A 93 -11.71 -7.19 23.28
N THR A 94 -12.15 -6.03 23.78
CA THR A 94 -13.51 -5.51 23.54
C THR A 94 -13.73 -5.11 22.07
N LEU A 95 -12.69 -4.62 21.39
CA LEU A 95 -12.82 -4.07 20.04
C LEU A 95 -12.56 -5.07 18.92
N MET A 96 -11.78 -6.11 19.20
CA MET A 96 -11.26 -7.04 18.19
C MET A 96 -11.83 -8.43 18.33
N GLN A 97 -12.06 -9.09 17.19
CA GLN A 97 -12.25 -10.52 17.15
C GLN A 97 -10.95 -11.23 17.55
N ASN A 98 -11.08 -12.46 18.05
CA ASN A 98 -9.93 -13.24 18.53
C ASN A 98 -8.84 -13.38 17.46
N ASP A 99 -9.20 -13.64 16.21
CA ASP A 99 -8.21 -13.81 15.12
C ASP A 99 -7.47 -12.51 14.82
N ALA A 100 -8.17 -11.37 14.81
CA ALA A 100 -7.54 -10.06 14.64
C ALA A 100 -6.60 -9.72 15.82
N TYR A 101 -7.00 -10.09 17.04
CA TYR A 101 -6.15 -9.93 18.23
C TYR A 101 -4.87 -10.77 18.11
N GLN A 102 -4.96 -12.01 17.60
CA GLN A 102 -3.77 -12.85 17.38
C GLN A 102 -2.85 -12.26 16.31
N GLN A 103 -3.39 -11.66 15.26
CA GLN A 103 -2.58 -10.95 14.25
C GLN A 103 -1.82 -9.76 14.88
N LEU A 104 -2.51 -8.95 15.68
CA LEU A 104 -1.90 -7.85 16.42
C LEU A 104 -0.83 -8.34 17.40
N HIS A 105 -1.11 -9.42 18.13
CA HIS A 105 -0.15 -10.00 19.07
C HIS A 105 1.10 -10.54 18.35
N ALA A 106 0.94 -11.15 17.17
CA ALA A 106 2.05 -11.67 16.36
C ALA A 106 2.99 -10.57 15.85
N ILE A 107 2.51 -9.33 15.70
CA ILE A 107 3.35 -8.17 15.37
C ILE A 107 4.31 -7.83 16.52
N GLY A 108 3.89 -8.03 17.77
CA GLY A 108 4.66 -7.66 18.95
C GLY A 108 4.87 -6.15 19.10
N THR A 109 6.01 -5.76 19.66
CA THR A 109 6.43 -4.35 19.81
C THR A 109 7.44 -4.01 18.71
N PRO A 110 6.98 -3.49 17.56
CA PRO A 110 7.88 -3.21 16.45
C PRO A 110 8.81 -2.05 16.79
N ASN A 111 10.10 -2.18 16.43
CA ASN A 111 11.07 -1.09 16.54
C ASN A 111 10.97 -0.14 15.34
N ILE A 112 9.86 0.59 15.25
CA ILE A 112 9.51 1.48 14.13
C ILE A 112 8.99 2.82 14.63
N ASP A 113 8.77 3.76 13.70
CA ASP A 113 8.05 5.00 14.01
C ASP A 113 6.59 4.69 14.42
N THR A 114 6.24 5.07 15.65
CA THR A 114 4.94 4.83 16.28
C THR A 114 4.02 6.06 16.22
N HIS A 115 4.33 7.04 15.37
CA HIS A 115 3.48 8.20 15.09
C HIS A 115 2.63 7.91 13.84
N TRP A 116 1.36 7.59 14.07
CA TRP A 116 0.44 7.18 13.02
C TRP A 116 -0.51 8.31 12.64
N THR A 117 -0.75 8.45 11.34
CA THR A 117 -1.72 9.39 10.78
C THR A 117 -2.76 8.62 9.98
N PHE A 118 -4.03 8.87 10.24
CA PHE A 118 -5.11 8.33 9.44
C PHE A 118 -5.01 8.78 7.98
N VAL A 119 -5.13 7.85 7.04
CA VAL A 119 -5.09 8.14 5.60
C VAL A 119 -6.50 8.15 5.03
N TYR A 120 -7.20 7.01 5.08
CA TYR A 120 -8.57 6.86 4.59
C TYR A 120 -9.21 5.58 5.16
N CYS A 121 -10.53 5.46 5.02
CA CYS A 121 -11.23 4.19 5.08
C CYS A 121 -11.93 3.94 3.74
N ASP A 122 -11.79 2.75 3.18
CA ASP A 122 -12.53 2.34 1.98
C ASP A 122 -13.52 1.23 2.31
N GLY A 123 -14.72 1.32 1.74
CA GLY A 123 -15.83 0.42 1.99
C GLY A 123 -15.87 -0.71 0.96
N ALA A 124 -15.89 -1.96 1.45
CA ALA A 124 -16.20 -3.14 0.66
C ALA A 124 -17.56 -3.74 1.09
N MET A 125 -18.10 -4.69 0.32
CA MET A 125 -19.37 -5.35 0.67
C MET A 125 -19.31 -6.00 2.06
N GLY A 126 -19.90 -5.35 3.07
CA GLY A 126 -19.94 -5.81 4.45
C GLY A 126 -18.71 -5.51 5.30
N SER A 127 -17.71 -4.80 4.78
CA SER A 127 -16.52 -4.42 5.57
C SER A 127 -16.01 -3.04 5.20
N SER A 128 -15.22 -2.42 6.07
CA SER A 128 -14.48 -1.20 5.77
C SER A 128 -13.01 -1.40 6.12
N TYR A 129 -12.09 -0.90 5.31
CA TYR A 129 -10.65 -1.02 5.51
C TYR A 129 -10.08 0.36 5.81
N CYS A 130 -9.64 0.58 7.04
CA CYS A 130 -9.08 1.85 7.48
C CYS A 130 -7.54 1.76 7.52
N THR A 131 -6.89 2.68 6.84
CA THR A 131 -5.42 2.73 6.73
C THR A 131 -4.85 3.86 7.57
N TYR A 132 -3.86 3.54 8.39
CA TYR A 132 -3.03 4.49 9.12
C TYR A 132 -1.58 4.38 8.64
N ARG A 133 -0.90 5.51 8.46
CA ARG A 133 0.46 5.57 7.92
C ARG A 133 1.40 6.31 8.85
N ASN A 134 2.61 5.79 9.04
CA ASN A 134 3.66 6.48 9.80
C ASN A 134 4.59 7.30 8.90
N LYS A 135 5.57 8.02 9.47
CA LYS A 135 6.47 8.90 8.71
C LYS A 135 7.36 8.14 7.73
N LEU A 136 7.65 6.87 7.99
CA LEU A 136 8.45 6.00 7.10
C LEU A 136 7.60 5.35 6.00
N GLY A 137 6.28 5.58 6.01
CA GLY A 137 5.35 4.99 5.04
C GLY A 137 4.98 3.53 5.32
N SER A 138 5.23 3.04 6.54
CA SER A 138 4.62 1.78 6.97
C SER A 138 3.12 2.02 7.17
N ASP A 139 2.31 1.04 6.80
CA ASP A 139 0.86 1.12 6.83
C ASP A 139 0.30 0.11 7.84
N ILE A 140 -0.69 0.55 8.60
CA ILE A 140 -1.58 -0.33 9.36
C ILE A 140 -2.92 -0.34 8.65
N VAL A 141 -3.39 -1.53 8.30
CA VAL A 141 -4.70 -1.74 7.69
C VAL A 141 -5.58 -2.48 8.68
N ILE A 142 -6.68 -1.83 9.06
CA ILE A 142 -7.67 -2.35 10.00
C ILE A 142 -8.94 -2.65 9.23
N ARG A 143 -9.37 -3.92 9.24
CA ARG A 143 -10.66 -4.31 8.65
C ARG A 143 -11.76 -4.29 9.70
N LEU A 144 -12.76 -3.47 9.48
CA LEU A 144 -13.99 -3.40 10.26
C LEU A 144 -15.10 -4.20 9.56
N SER A 145 -15.89 -4.96 10.32
CA SER A 145 -17.15 -5.52 9.82
C SER A 145 -18.27 -4.49 9.97
N ASN A 146 -18.99 -4.20 8.89
CA ASN A 146 -20.04 -3.17 8.90
C ASN A 146 -21.32 -3.64 9.63
N SER A 147 -21.49 -4.95 9.82
CA SER A 147 -22.65 -5.54 10.50
C SER A 147 -22.37 -5.95 11.95
N ALA A 148 -21.11 -5.93 12.38
CA ALA A 148 -20.73 -6.33 13.73
C ALA A 148 -20.99 -5.18 14.72
N THR A 149 -21.86 -5.44 15.70
CA THR A 149 -22.08 -4.53 16.83
C THR A 149 -21.14 -4.78 18.00
N ASP A 150 -20.53 -5.97 18.03
CA ASP A 150 -19.55 -6.39 19.02
C ASP A 150 -18.29 -6.89 18.31
N HIS A 151 -17.11 -6.60 18.87
CA HIS A 151 -15.82 -6.91 18.26
C HIS A 151 -15.72 -6.50 16.77
N PRO A 152 -15.96 -5.22 16.41
CA PRO A 152 -16.06 -4.80 15.02
C PRO A 152 -14.77 -4.97 14.20
N VAL A 153 -13.60 -5.06 14.85
CA VAL A 153 -12.31 -5.25 14.16
C VAL A 153 -12.08 -6.75 13.88
N THR A 154 -12.01 -7.08 12.59
CA THR A 154 -11.89 -8.46 12.08
C THR A 154 -10.51 -8.78 11.51
N GLU A 155 -9.70 -7.77 11.21
CA GLU A 155 -8.32 -7.93 10.74
C GLU A 155 -7.47 -6.75 11.20
N PHE A 156 -6.22 -7.03 11.56
CA PHE A 156 -5.20 -6.03 11.89
C PHE A 156 -3.88 -6.42 11.21
N LYS A 157 -3.49 -5.67 10.18
CA LYS A 157 -2.25 -5.89 9.43
C LYS A 157 -1.31 -4.72 9.60
N LEU A 158 -0.03 -5.03 9.77
CA LEU A 158 1.07 -4.07 9.70
C LEU A 158 1.91 -4.41 8.47
N ASP A 159 1.92 -3.50 7.51
CA ASP A 159 2.79 -3.53 6.35
C ASP A 159 3.97 -2.58 6.58
N LEU A 160 5.14 -3.16 6.81
CA LEU A 160 6.35 -2.41 7.14
C LEU A 160 7.05 -1.94 5.88
N THR A 161 7.61 -0.72 5.93
CA THR A 161 8.60 -0.31 4.92
C THR A 161 9.86 -1.14 5.10
N VAL A 162 10.17 -2.02 4.14
CA VAL A 162 11.34 -2.91 4.21
C VAL A 162 12.46 -2.44 3.27
N PHE A 163 13.66 -2.25 3.81
CA PHE A 163 14.85 -1.98 3.02
C PHE A 163 15.51 -3.30 2.61
N HIS A 164 15.15 -3.81 1.43
CA HIS A 164 15.67 -5.09 0.94
C HIS A 164 17.17 -5.04 0.62
N LYS A 165 17.88 -6.16 0.85
CA LYS A 165 19.26 -6.34 0.38
C LYS A 165 19.36 -6.80 -1.08
N ASP A 166 18.23 -7.20 -1.64
CA ASP A 166 18.07 -7.62 -3.04
C ASP A 166 17.53 -6.43 -3.84
N ALA A 167 18.17 -6.10 -4.97
CA ALA A 167 17.85 -4.91 -5.74
C ALA A 167 16.48 -5.00 -6.43
N GLU A 168 16.08 -6.19 -6.87
CA GLU A 168 14.76 -6.39 -7.51
C GLU A 168 13.65 -6.20 -6.49
N LYS A 169 13.76 -6.84 -5.32
CA LYS A 169 12.79 -6.65 -4.22
C LYS A 169 12.75 -5.19 -3.75
N TYR A 170 13.88 -4.49 -3.72
CA TYR A 170 13.91 -3.07 -3.37
C TYR A 170 13.18 -2.21 -4.41
N ALA A 171 13.38 -2.48 -5.71
CA ALA A 171 12.67 -1.80 -6.78
C ALA A 171 11.16 -2.08 -6.74
N ARG A 172 10.74 -3.33 -6.45
CA ARG A 172 9.33 -3.70 -6.25
C ARG A 172 8.69 -2.94 -5.08
N GLU A 173 9.36 -2.90 -3.93
CA GLU A 173 8.88 -2.14 -2.76
C GLU A 173 8.65 -0.64 -3.10
N PHE A 174 9.53 -0.05 -3.92
CA PHE A 174 9.36 1.34 -4.40
C PHE A 174 8.18 1.48 -5.37
N LEU A 175 8.02 0.56 -6.31
CA LEU A 175 6.91 0.57 -7.27
C LEU A 175 5.56 0.32 -6.59
N ASP A 176 5.51 -0.58 -5.61
CA ASP A 176 4.32 -0.81 -4.79
C ASP A 176 3.97 0.45 -4.00
N ALA A 177 4.96 1.15 -3.45
CA ALA A 177 4.75 2.44 -2.81
C ALA A 177 4.20 3.49 -3.80
N PHE A 178 4.71 3.51 -5.04
CA PHE A 178 4.26 4.42 -6.08
C PHE A 178 2.80 4.17 -6.47
N VAL A 179 2.45 2.92 -6.80
CA VAL A 179 1.08 2.50 -7.16
C VAL A 179 0.08 2.80 -6.04
N ASN A 180 0.47 2.60 -4.78
CA ASN A 180 -0.40 2.85 -3.62
C ASN A 180 -0.39 4.32 -3.13
N HIS A 181 0.15 5.25 -3.92
CA HIS A 181 0.32 6.66 -3.56
C HIS A 181 0.97 6.86 -2.17
N ASN A 182 1.87 5.97 -1.78
CA ASN A 182 2.57 5.99 -0.50
C ASN A 182 3.85 6.84 -0.60
N LYS A 183 3.66 8.16 -0.75
CA LYS A 183 4.76 9.13 -0.84
C LYS A 183 5.78 9.00 0.31
N PRO A 184 5.38 8.85 1.60
CA PRO A 184 6.37 8.66 2.67
C PRO A 184 7.26 7.42 2.46
N ARG A 185 6.70 6.30 1.99
CA ARG A 185 7.49 5.09 1.68
C ARG A 185 8.40 5.31 0.47
N MET A 186 7.91 5.98 -0.57
CA MET A 186 8.76 6.36 -1.72
C MET A 186 9.94 7.24 -1.27
N VAL A 187 9.73 8.20 -0.37
CA VAL A 187 10.79 9.07 0.20
C VAL A 187 11.72 8.32 1.15
N ALA A 188 11.27 7.24 1.79
CA ALA A 188 12.16 6.37 2.55
C ALA A 188 13.08 5.55 1.61
N LEU A 189 12.55 5.11 0.47
CA LEU A 189 13.24 4.21 -0.46
C LEU A 189 14.10 4.94 -1.50
N ALA A 190 13.70 6.15 -1.91
CA ALA A 190 14.36 7.08 -2.81
C ALA A 190 14.61 8.43 -2.11
N SER A 191 15.32 9.37 -2.73
CA SER A 191 15.45 10.72 -2.15
C SER A 191 14.21 11.60 -2.42
N GLN A 192 13.95 12.60 -1.58
CA GLN A 192 12.85 13.56 -1.78
C GLN A 192 12.88 14.21 -3.18
N PRO A 193 14.03 14.67 -3.72
CA PRO A 193 14.08 15.23 -5.08
C PRO A 193 13.63 14.26 -6.18
N ILE A 194 13.89 12.95 -6.02
CA ILE A 194 13.42 11.94 -6.98
C ILE A 194 11.90 11.84 -6.92
N VAL A 195 11.32 11.77 -5.72
CA VAL A 195 9.87 11.68 -5.55
C VAL A 195 9.17 12.95 -6.05
N ASP A 196 9.74 14.13 -5.80
CA ASP A 196 9.20 15.40 -6.27
C ASP A 196 9.27 15.56 -7.80
N SER A 197 10.17 14.85 -8.47
CA SER A 197 10.27 14.86 -9.93
C SER A 197 9.15 14.07 -10.62
N ILE A 198 8.40 13.27 -9.86
CA ILE A 198 7.28 12.47 -10.36
C ILE A 198 6.05 13.39 -10.45
N VAL A 199 5.78 13.88 -11.65
CA VAL A 199 4.70 14.83 -11.94
C VAL A 199 3.39 14.17 -12.39
N VAL A 200 3.33 12.84 -12.40
CA VAL A 200 2.15 12.08 -12.81
C VAL A 200 1.36 11.57 -11.61
N ASP A 201 0.07 11.34 -11.82
CA ASP A 201 -0.71 10.49 -10.94
C ASP A 201 -0.17 9.05 -10.99
N ALA A 202 -0.33 8.29 -9.90
CA ALA A 202 0.17 6.93 -9.88
C ALA A 202 -0.51 6.10 -10.99
N PRO A 203 0.25 5.24 -11.66
CA PRO A 203 -0.28 4.36 -12.69
C PRO A 203 -1.25 3.34 -12.07
N PRO A 204 -2.09 2.70 -12.89
CA PRO A 204 -2.98 1.65 -12.42
C PRO A 204 -2.21 0.51 -11.74
N ALA A 205 -2.93 -0.26 -10.93
CA ALA A 205 -2.36 -1.42 -10.27
C ALA A 205 -1.83 -2.47 -11.26
N GLY A 206 -0.71 -3.10 -10.89
CA GLY A 206 -0.09 -4.19 -11.64
C GLY A 206 1.03 -3.71 -12.57
N TYR A 207 2.19 -4.35 -12.46
CA TYR A 207 3.34 -4.13 -13.32
C TYR A 207 4.17 -5.40 -13.45
N ASP A 208 4.82 -5.55 -14.61
CA ASP A 208 5.86 -6.53 -14.84
C ASP A 208 7.22 -5.85 -14.69
N LEU A 209 8.09 -6.43 -13.86
CA LEU A 209 9.43 -5.91 -13.63
C LEU A 209 10.45 -6.78 -14.34
N THR A 210 11.29 -6.16 -15.19
CA THR A 210 12.36 -6.83 -15.92
C THR A 210 13.69 -6.13 -15.68
N LEU A 211 14.77 -6.90 -15.54
CA LEU A 211 16.11 -6.34 -15.41
C LEU A 211 16.60 -5.86 -16.78
N SER A 212 17.10 -4.63 -16.85
CA SER A 212 17.77 -4.11 -18.05
C SER A 212 19.07 -4.89 -18.30
N PRO A 213 19.39 -5.25 -19.55
CA PRO A 213 20.64 -5.96 -19.86
C PRO A 213 21.91 -5.14 -19.55
N ASP A 214 21.83 -3.81 -19.58
CA ASP A 214 22.90 -2.87 -19.21
C ASP A 214 22.24 -1.51 -18.88
N PRO A 215 22.61 -0.79 -17.80
CA PRO A 215 23.53 -1.17 -16.71
C PRO A 215 22.91 -2.03 -15.62
N HIS A 216 23.78 -2.71 -14.86
CA HIS A 216 23.38 -3.51 -13.70
C HIS A 216 22.52 -2.69 -12.72
N TRP A 217 21.45 -3.29 -12.22
CA TRP A 217 20.47 -2.71 -11.28
C TRP A 217 19.61 -1.57 -11.83
N VAL A 218 19.44 -1.52 -13.15
CA VAL A 218 18.35 -0.79 -13.79
C VAL A 218 17.22 -1.76 -14.09
N TYR A 219 16.02 -1.45 -13.63
CA TYR A 219 14.82 -2.25 -13.84
C TYR A 219 13.81 -1.48 -14.67
N ASN A 220 13.22 -2.16 -15.65
CA ASN A 220 12.12 -1.65 -16.46
C ASN A 220 10.82 -2.22 -15.89
N ALA A 221 9.94 -1.34 -15.43
CA ALA A 221 8.59 -1.66 -14.99
C ALA A 221 7.61 -1.32 -16.10
N GLN A 222 6.90 -2.33 -16.62
CA GLN A 222 5.83 -2.16 -17.59
C GLN A 222 4.49 -2.29 -16.88
N PHE A 223 3.69 -1.23 -16.85
CA PHE A 223 2.37 -1.26 -16.21
C PHE A 223 1.37 -1.99 -17.09
N THR A 224 0.75 -3.06 -16.58
CA THR A 224 -0.03 -4.01 -17.38
C THR A 224 -1.31 -3.39 -17.96
N ALA A 225 -1.88 -2.41 -17.28
CA ALA A 225 -3.12 -1.76 -17.71
C ALA A 225 -2.92 -0.67 -18.76
N THR A 226 -1.82 0.08 -18.69
CA THR A 226 -1.55 1.24 -19.56
C THR A 226 -0.51 0.93 -20.64
N GLY A 227 0.33 -0.06 -20.43
CA GLY A 227 1.51 -0.33 -21.24
C GLY A 227 2.64 0.68 -21.03
N GLU A 228 2.51 1.61 -20.07
CA GLU A 228 3.56 2.59 -19.77
C GLU A 228 4.83 1.92 -19.25
N TYR A 229 5.97 2.45 -19.67
CA TYR A 229 7.28 1.97 -19.26
C TYR A 229 7.94 2.96 -18.31
N TRP A 230 8.35 2.44 -17.16
CA TRP A 230 9.03 3.20 -16.12
C TRP A 230 10.38 2.56 -15.84
N VAL A 231 11.37 3.40 -15.57
CA VAL A 231 12.73 2.95 -15.25
C VAL A 231 13.00 3.23 -13.79
N VAL A 232 13.47 2.21 -13.08
CA VAL A 232 13.89 2.28 -11.68
C VAL A 232 15.38 1.95 -11.62
N THR A 233 16.20 2.89 -11.16
CA THR A 233 17.66 2.68 -11.01
C THR A 233 18.01 2.53 -9.53
N VAL A 234 18.63 1.40 -9.17
CA VAL A 234 19.02 1.07 -7.80
C VAL A 234 20.55 1.10 -7.67
N HIS A 235 21.14 2.26 -7.37
CA HIS A 235 22.60 2.39 -7.19
C HIS A 235 23.03 2.73 -5.75
N GLY A 236 22.10 3.01 -4.83
CA GLY A 236 22.47 3.27 -3.44
C GLY A 236 22.79 1.98 -2.66
N THR A 237 23.12 2.13 -1.38
CA THR A 237 23.47 0.97 -0.55
C THR A 237 22.22 0.16 -0.22
N LEU A 238 22.12 -1.06 -0.76
CA LEU A 238 21.04 -2.00 -0.46
C LEU A 238 20.96 -2.33 1.04
N GLY A 239 19.76 -2.61 1.54
CA GLY A 239 19.49 -2.80 2.96
C GLY A 239 19.42 -1.50 3.78
N LYS A 240 19.46 -0.34 3.12
CA LYS A 240 19.34 0.99 3.74
C LYS A 240 18.35 1.84 2.95
N ALA A 241 17.93 2.96 3.55
CA ALA A 241 17.13 3.98 2.90
C ALA A 241 17.83 4.59 1.67
N HIS A 242 17.03 5.16 0.76
CA HIS A 242 17.49 5.90 -0.42
C HIS A 242 18.35 5.10 -1.41
N ALA A 243 18.13 3.78 -1.54
CA ALA A 243 18.84 2.98 -2.55
C ALA A 243 18.39 3.26 -4.00
N ILE A 244 17.18 3.79 -4.21
CA ILE A 244 16.73 4.27 -5.52
C ILE A 244 17.39 5.63 -5.81
N THR A 245 18.12 5.71 -6.92
CA THR A 245 18.87 6.90 -7.33
C THR A 245 18.30 7.60 -8.57
N ALA A 246 17.44 6.93 -9.33
CA ALA A 246 16.67 7.55 -10.39
C ALA A 246 15.34 6.79 -10.58
N PHE A 247 14.30 7.54 -10.95
CA PHE A 247 13.00 7.00 -11.29
C PHE A 247 12.31 7.92 -12.29
N GLY A 248 11.70 7.38 -13.33
CA GLY A 248 10.98 8.17 -14.32
C GLY A 248 10.33 7.33 -15.42
N ASN A 249 9.40 7.94 -16.15
CA ASN A 249 8.80 7.36 -17.34
C ASN A 249 9.81 7.39 -18.50
N ALA A 250 9.93 6.29 -19.24
CA ALA A 250 10.89 6.14 -20.35
C ALA A 250 10.36 6.63 -21.71
N GLY A 251 9.09 7.01 -21.83
CA GLY A 251 8.48 7.49 -23.08
C GLY A 251 7.03 7.07 -23.23
#